data_AF-A0A355T6E6-F1
#
_entry.id   AF-A0A355T6E6-F1
#
_cell.length_a   1.000
_cell.length_b   1.000
_cell.length_c   1.000
_cell.angle_alpha   90.00
_cell.angle_beta   90.00
_cell.angle_gamma   90.00
#
_symmetry.space_group_name_H-M   'P 1'
#
loop_
_entity.id
_entity.type
_entity.pdbx_description
1 polymer ?
#
loop_
_entity_poly.entity_id
_entity_poly.type
_entity_poly.pdbx_seq_one_letter_code
_entity_poly.pdbx_strand_id
1 'polypeptide(L)'
;MDFYLEEALPVDPRKIERCDSPIVKGWDLAYLRFGKPDLNKQADFFRDFGFVIADQTSDRLYVRGAGLSPYFIVVEKAPKAEFLGLGVDV
;
A
#
# COMPACT_ATOMS: atom_id res chain seq x y z
N MET A 1 22.16 1.57 -10.78
CA MET A 1 21.55 2.89 -10.53
C MET A 1 21.41 2.96 -9.02
N ASP A 2 22.40 3.59 -8.39
CA ASP A 2 22.58 3.55 -6.95
C ASP A 2 21.73 4.65 -6.32
N PHE A 3 20.54 4.28 -5.86
CA PHE A 3 19.69 5.14 -5.02
C PHE A 3 20.28 5.19 -3.60
N TYR A 4 21.41 5.87 -3.44
CA TYR A 4 21.89 6.29 -2.12
C TYR A 4 21.40 7.71 -1.86
N LEU A 5 20.26 7.82 -1.18
CA LEU A 5 19.97 8.97 -0.34
C LEU A 5 20.91 8.87 0.87
N GLU A 6 22.15 9.34 0.74
CA GLU A 6 23.05 9.57 1.89
C GLU A 6 22.71 10.88 2.62
N GLU A 7 21.44 11.15 2.87
CA GLU A 7 21.10 11.95 4.04
C GLU A 7 21.01 10.98 5.20
N ALA A 8 22.03 11.01 6.06
CA ALA A 8 22.00 10.28 7.31
C ALA A 8 20.76 10.75 8.09
N LEU A 9 19.71 9.93 8.08
CA LEU A 9 18.53 10.17 8.88
C LEU A 9 18.99 10.39 10.34
N PRO A 10 18.38 11.34 11.09
CA PRO A 10 18.77 11.64 12.48
C PRO A 10 18.81 10.40 13.38
N VAL A 11 18.09 9.35 12.99
CA VAL A 11 18.08 8.03 13.59
C VAL A 11 18.20 7.01 12.46
N ASP A 12 19.11 6.04 12.57
CA ASP A 12 19.12 4.87 11.70
C ASP A 12 17.91 4.00 12.06
N PRO A 13 16.88 3.87 11.21
CA PRO A 13 15.68 3.10 11.53
C PRO A 13 15.96 1.59 11.69
N ARG A 14 17.16 1.12 11.36
CA ARG A 14 17.64 -0.24 11.60
C ARG A 14 18.23 -0.41 13.02
N LYS A 15 18.59 0.69 13.70
CA LYS A 15 19.23 0.71 15.03
C LYS A 15 18.36 1.38 16.11
N ILE A 16 17.05 1.24 15.99
CA ILE A 16 16.10 1.67 17.03
C ILE A 16 15.90 0.56 18.05
N GLU A 17 15.83 0.95 19.33
CA GLU A 17 15.48 0.06 20.42
C GLU A 17 14.09 -0.54 20.15
N ARG A 18 13.99 -1.86 20.31
CA ARG A 18 12.77 -2.62 20.02
C ARG A 18 12.10 -3.00 21.33
N CYS A 19 10.78 -3.19 21.29
CA CYS A 19 10.07 -3.78 22.42
C CYS A 19 10.64 -5.19 22.71
N ASP A 20 10.95 -5.47 23.98
CA ASP A 20 11.55 -6.75 24.42
C ASP A 20 10.61 -7.95 24.26
N SER A 21 9.29 -7.72 24.35
CA SER A 21 8.27 -8.77 24.31
C SER A 21 7.06 -8.33 23.49
N PRO A 22 7.19 -8.24 22.15
CA PRO A 22 6.10 -7.82 21.29
C PRO A 22 5.01 -8.90 21.21
N ILE A 23 3.75 -8.48 21.16
CA ILE A 23 2.60 -9.39 20.95
C ILE A 23 2.63 -9.98 19.54
N VAL A 24 3.03 -9.19 18.54
CA VAL A 24 3.15 -9.60 17.13
C VAL A 24 4.27 -8.81 16.45
N LYS A 25 4.92 -9.39 15.44
CA LYS A 25 5.97 -8.74 14.64
C LYS A 25 5.54 -8.66 13.18
N GLY A 26 5.15 -7.48 12.72
CA GLY A 26 4.94 -7.24 11.29
C GLY A 26 6.27 -7.19 10.55
N TRP A 27 6.38 -7.85 9.40
CA TRP A 27 7.62 -7.93 8.63
C TRP A 27 7.50 -7.46 7.18
N ASP A 28 6.28 -7.34 6.64
CA ASP A 28 6.04 -6.73 5.33
C ASP A 28 4.70 -5.99 5.27
N LEU A 29 4.57 -5.08 4.31
CA LEU A 29 3.32 -4.41 3.97
C LEU A 29 2.50 -5.30 3.02
N ALA A 30 1.40 -5.85 3.52
CA ALA A 30 0.54 -6.72 2.73
C ALA A 30 -0.30 -5.92 1.72
N TYR A 31 -0.99 -4.86 2.18
CA TYR A 31 -1.80 -4.01 1.30
C TYR A 31 -2.11 -2.64 1.91
N LEU A 32 -2.45 -1.68 1.05
CA LEU A 32 -2.96 -0.35 1.41
C LEU A 32 -4.45 -0.21 1.07
N ARG A 33 -5.18 0.58 1.85
CA ARG A 33 -6.60 0.91 1.64
C ARG A 33 -6.80 2.41 1.48
N PHE A 34 -7.55 2.80 0.46
CA PHE A 34 -7.89 4.20 0.17
C PHE A 34 -9.38 4.38 -0.14
N GLY A 35 -9.93 5.52 0.26
CA GLY A 35 -11.24 5.99 -0.19
C GLY A 35 -11.09 6.88 -1.40
N LYS A 36 -11.95 6.72 -2.42
CA LYS A 36 -12.00 7.60 -3.60
C LYS A 36 -13.42 7.91 -4.07
N PRO A 37 -13.69 9.15 -4.53
CA PRO A 37 -14.99 9.53 -5.08
C PRO A 37 -15.27 8.94 -6.45
N ASP A 38 -14.27 8.47 -7.19
CA ASP A 38 -14.45 7.90 -8.52
C ASP A 38 -13.49 6.73 -8.71
N LEU A 39 -14.04 5.51 -8.74
CA LEU A 39 -13.26 4.29 -8.90
C LEU A 39 -12.77 4.09 -10.33
N ASN A 40 -13.48 4.62 -11.33
CA ASN A 40 -13.05 4.50 -12.73
C ASN A 40 -11.82 5.37 -12.97
N LYS A 41 -11.85 6.62 -12.51
CA LYS A 41 -10.66 7.50 -12.57
C LYS A 41 -9.46 6.90 -11.83
N GLN A 42 -9.70 6.25 -10.70
CA GLN A 42 -8.62 5.62 -9.95
C GLN A 42 -8.08 4.37 -10.68
N ALA A 43 -8.94 3.58 -11.31
CA ALA A 43 -8.54 2.44 -12.13
C ALA A 43 -7.71 2.88 -13.34
N ASP A 44 -8.12 3.96 -14.02
CA ASP A 44 -7.39 4.52 -15.16
C ASP A 44 -6.00 4.98 -14.75
N PHE A 45 -5.88 5.73 -13.64
CA PHE A 45 -4.57 6.10 -13.08
C PHE A 45 -3.67 4.89 -12.84
N PHE A 46 -4.20 3.80 -12.25
CA PHE A 46 -3.40 2.62 -11.97
C PHE A 46 -2.99 1.86 -13.23
N ARG A 47 -3.84 1.80 -14.26
CA ARG A 47 -3.49 1.25 -15.57
C ARG A 47 -2.39 2.08 -16.23
N ASP A 48 -2.52 3.41 -16.21
CA ASP A 48 -1.52 4.34 -16.74
C ASP A 48 -0.17 4.22 -16.02
N PHE A 49 -0.21 3.97 -14.70
CA PHE A 49 1.00 3.68 -13.92
C PHE A 49 1.65 2.34 -14.29
N GLY A 50 0.90 1.40 -14.88
CA GLY A 50 1.38 0.07 -15.25
C GLY A 50 0.99 -1.03 -14.26
N PHE A 51 0.01 -0.79 -13.38
CA PHE A 51 -0.58 -1.84 -12.55
C PHE A 51 -1.75 -2.54 -13.23
N VAL A 52 -2.12 -3.69 -12.68
CA VAL A 52 -3.23 -4.51 -13.15
C VAL A 52 -4.40 -4.37 -12.20
N ILE A 53 -5.59 -4.10 -12.75
CA ILE A 53 -6.84 -4.20 -12.00
C ILE A 53 -7.18 -5.68 -11.87
N ALA A 54 -7.03 -6.21 -10.65
CA ALA A 54 -7.28 -7.60 -10.34
C ALA A 54 -8.78 -7.90 -10.28
N ASP A 55 -9.56 -6.97 -9.72
CA ASP A 55 -11.02 -7.03 -9.68
C ASP A 55 -11.60 -5.62 -9.52
N GLN A 56 -12.83 -5.41 -10.00
CA GLN A 56 -13.54 -4.14 -9.88
C GLN A 56 -15.05 -4.38 -9.71
N THR A 57 -15.60 -3.88 -8.61
CA THR A 57 -17.04 -3.87 -8.32
C THR A 57 -17.59 -2.43 -8.38
N SER A 58 -18.88 -2.25 -8.06
CA SER A 58 -19.49 -0.93 -7.94
C SER A 58 -18.92 -0.08 -6.79
N ASP A 59 -18.38 -0.72 -5.76
CA ASP A 59 -17.96 -0.10 -4.50
C ASP A 59 -16.47 -0.32 -4.17
N ARG A 60 -15.76 -1.19 -4.91
CA ARG A 60 -14.36 -1.53 -4.66
C ARG A 60 -13.55 -1.72 -5.94
N LEU A 61 -12.26 -1.48 -5.82
CA LEU A 61 -11.24 -1.73 -6.83
C LEU A 61 -10.06 -2.42 -6.17
N TYR A 62 -9.64 -3.57 -6.71
CA TYR A 62 -8.50 -4.34 -6.27
C TYR A 62 -7.39 -4.26 -7.31
N VAL A 63 -6.18 -3.92 -6.88
CA VAL A 63 -5.05 -3.61 -7.77
C VAL A 63 -3.84 -4.46 -7.39
N ARG A 64 -3.20 -5.06 -8.38
CA ARG A 64 -2.01 -5.89 -8.22
C ARG A 64 -0.85 -5.41 -9.09
N GLY A 65 0.36 -5.76 -8.64
CA GLY A 65 1.61 -5.48 -9.34
C GLY A 65 2.06 -6.69 -10.17
N ALA A 66 3.32 -6.69 -10.60
CA ALA A 66 3.91 -7.80 -11.34
C ALA A 66 4.20 -9.04 -10.45
N GLY A 67 4.21 -8.89 -9.12
CA GLY A 67 4.49 -9.96 -8.17
C GLY A 67 3.38 -11.01 -8.06
N LEU A 68 3.53 -11.93 -7.10
CA LEU A 68 2.61 -13.05 -6.89
C LEU A 68 1.37 -12.69 -6.05
N SER A 69 1.41 -11.59 -5.30
CA SER A 69 0.29 -11.19 -4.44
C SER A 69 -0.98 -10.93 -5.27
N PRO A 70 -2.16 -11.39 -4.79
CA PRO A 70 -3.41 -11.23 -5.53
C PRO A 70 -3.80 -9.76 -5.70
N TYR A 71 -3.44 -8.91 -4.74
CA TYR A 71 -3.52 -7.45 -4.77
C TYR A 71 -2.58 -6.86 -3.71
N PHE A 72 -2.27 -5.56 -3.83
CA PHE A 72 -1.54 -4.80 -2.80
C PHE A 72 -2.16 -3.40 -2.55
N ILE A 73 -3.16 -2.99 -3.35
CA ILE A 73 -3.99 -1.82 -3.09
C ILE A 73 -5.46 -2.21 -3.21
N VAL A 74 -6.26 -1.72 -2.26
CA VAL A 74 -7.72 -1.77 -2.29
C VAL A 74 -8.23 -0.34 -2.25
N VAL A 75 -9.13 0.02 -3.16
CA VAL A 75 -9.80 1.32 -3.16
C VAL A 75 -11.29 1.12 -2.97
N GLU A 76 -11.86 1.83 -2.02
CA GLU A 76 -13.28 1.83 -1.69
C GLU A 76 -13.93 3.13 -2.17
N LYS A 77 -15.18 3.03 -2.67
CA LYS A 77 -15.97 4.21 -3.01
C LYS A 77 -16.23 5.03 -1.75
N ALA A 78 -15.78 6.28 -1.73
CA ALA A 78 -15.95 7.19 -0.61
C ALA A 78 -16.24 8.62 -1.10
N PRO A 79 -16.95 9.47 -0.34
CA PRO A 79 -17.26 10.84 -0.76
C PRO A 79 -16.03 11.73 -1.03
N LYS A 80 -14.89 11.41 -0.42
CA LYS A 80 -13.63 12.16 -0.54
C LYS A 80 -12.44 11.21 -0.66
N ALA A 81 -11.31 11.74 -1.11
CA ALA A 81 -10.06 11.00 -1.13
C ALA A 81 -9.47 10.92 0.28
N GLU A 82 -9.18 9.71 0.76
CA GLU A 82 -8.59 9.51 2.09
C GLU A 82 -7.81 8.20 2.19
N PHE A 83 -6.86 8.15 3.13
CA PHE A 83 -6.21 6.91 3.55
C PHE A 83 -7.09 6.22 4.59
N LEU A 84 -7.43 4.96 4.34
CA LEU A 84 -8.32 4.18 5.21
C LEU A 84 -7.54 3.24 6.14
N GLY A 85 -6.32 2.86 5.77
CA GLY A 85 -5.48 1.98 6.57
C GLY A 85 -4.59 1.06 5.74
N LEU A 86 -3.93 0.14 6.42
CA LEU A 86 -3.03 -0.83 5.82
C LEU A 86 -3.14 -2.19 6.53
N GLY A 87 -2.77 -3.25 5.83
CA GLY A 87 -2.52 -4.57 6.40
C GLY A 87 -1.03 -4.88 6.39
N VAL A 88 -0.55 -5.59 7.40
CA VAL A 88 0.83 -6.08 7.48
C VAL A 88 0.86 -7.59 7.56
N ASP A 89 1.86 -8.19 6.93
CA ASP A 89 2.20 -9.59 7.16
C ASP A 89 2.93 -9.71 8.49
N VAL A 90 2.59 -10.77 9.24
CA VAL A 90 3.08 -11.03 10.61
C VAL A 90 3.68 -12.41 10.76
#